data_AF-A0A934LWF9-F1
#
_entry.id   AF-A0A934LWF9-F1
#
_cell.length_a   1.000
_cell.length_b   1.000
_cell.length_c   1.000
_cell.angle_alpha   90.00
_cell.angle_beta   90.00
_cell.angle_gamma   90.00
#
_symmetry.space_group_name_H-M   'P 1'
#
loop_
_entity.id
_entity.type
_entity.pdbx_description
1 polymer ?
#
loop_
_entity_poly.entity_id
_entity_poly.type
_entity_poly.pdbx_seq_one_letter_code
_entity_poly.pdbx_strand_id
1 'polypeptide(L)'
;MNSIILGIIVFGGLVLIGVGVWSESRRKPVSPAAPVMVPITPPEIVQRPRRRINLRQIIRGHPAPILALIEMGVWLMTVVIMISLLRSPRESWIGFIVWALTILPHEMGHIICTPFGWGLMMAGGSIWQVLIFVLAAVFSFWVRRQISTSLLFWVLAGYSLINLSVYIDDARARQLPLLFGASKDHHDWWNLLGKLDLLEYDHLLASLVSGAGVVLVIGAVALGVVTAWVLPRTRLGTVVRYEEKFWRTLVKRLSEIAEPGDNI
;
A
#
# COMPACT_ATOMS: atom_id res chain seq x y z
N MET A 1 -25.45 10.40 -1.30
CA MET A 1 -24.35 11.39 -1.25
C MET A 1 -23.98 11.73 -2.68
N ASN A 2 -24.04 13.00 -3.07
CA ASN A 2 -23.78 13.41 -4.46
C ASN A 2 -22.40 12.92 -4.92
N SER A 3 -22.29 12.31 -6.10
CA SER A 3 -21.03 11.80 -6.67
C SER A 3 -19.94 12.88 -6.75
N ILE A 4 -20.37 14.14 -6.90
CA ILE A 4 -19.50 15.34 -6.84
C ILE A 4 -18.90 15.55 -5.44
N ILE A 5 -19.71 15.42 -4.38
CA ILE A 5 -19.25 15.60 -2.99
C ILE A 5 -18.27 14.48 -2.61
N LEU A 6 -18.57 13.24 -3.01
CA LEU A 6 -17.66 12.12 -2.83
C LEU A 6 -16.35 12.35 -3.60
N GLY A 7 -16.42 12.87 -4.84
CA GLY A 7 -15.25 13.24 -5.63
C GLY A 7 -14.37 14.30 -4.97
N ILE A 8 -14.96 15.37 -4.42
CA ILE A 8 -14.23 16.43 -3.71
C ILE A 8 -13.56 15.90 -2.44
N ILE A 9 -14.27 15.08 -1.66
CA ILE A 9 -13.71 14.49 -0.43
C ILE A 9 -12.55 13.55 -0.77
N VAL A 10 -12.72 12.69 -1.77
CA VAL A 10 -11.68 11.77 -2.23
C VAL A 10 -10.46 12.55 -2.75
N PHE A 11 -10.68 13.57 -3.57
CA PHE A 11 -9.60 14.42 -4.07
C PHE A 11 -8.86 15.13 -2.93
N GLY A 12 -9.58 15.74 -1.98
CA GLY A 12 -8.98 16.40 -0.83
C GLY A 12 -8.13 15.47 0.04
N GLY A 13 -8.61 14.25 0.30
CA GLY A 13 -7.81 13.27 1.05
C GLY A 13 -6.62 12.72 0.25
N LEU A 14 -6.73 12.55 -1.06
CA LEU A 14 -5.59 12.17 -1.93
C LEU A 14 -4.51 13.27 -1.94
N VAL A 15 -4.92 14.54 -1.94
CA VAL A 15 -4.01 15.67 -1.81
C VAL A 15 -3.32 15.65 -0.44
N LEU A 16 -4.04 15.38 0.65
CA LEU A 16 -3.43 15.28 1.99
C LEU A 16 -2.43 14.12 2.11
N ILE A 17 -2.75 12.95 1.52
CA ILE A 17 -1.82 11.82 1.38
C ILE A 17 -0.58 12.27 0.59
N GLY A 18 -0.80 12.89 -0.56
CA GLY A 18 0.26 13.33 -1.47
C GLY A 18 1.19 14.34 -0.82
N VAL A 19 0.65 15.32 -0.09
CA VAL A 19 1.42 16.31 0.69
C VAL A 19 2.22 15.62 1.79
N GLY A 20 1.62 14.65 2.49
CA GLY A 20 2.28 13.86 3.50
C GLY A 20 3.49 13.10 2.97
N VAL A 21 3.28 12.35 1.88
CA VAL A 21 4.34 11.59 1.19
C VAL A 21 5.39 12.50 0.59
N TRP A 22 5.01 13.61 -0.04
CA TRP A 22 5.93 14.60 -0.59
C TRP A 22 6.82 15.22 0.51
N SER A 23 6.23 15.54 1.66
CA SER A 23 6.97 16.06 2.81
C SER A 23 7.96 15.04 3.35
N GLU A 24 7.53 13.78 3.43
CA GLU A 24 8.36 12.68 3.90
C GLU A 24 9.52 12.38 2.92
N SER A 25 9.25 12.37 1.60
CA SER A 25 10.19 12.04 0.52
C SER A 25 11.37 13.02 0.42
N ARG A 26 11.14 14.32 0.71
CA ARG A 26 12.14 15.41 0.68
C ARG A 26 13.21 15.34 1.77
N ARG A 27 13.07 14.48 2.78
CA ARG A 27 14.03 14.39 3.90
C ARG A 27 15.34 13.69 3.45
N LYS A 28 16.52 14.24 3.74
CA LYS A 28 17.84 13.59 3.46
C LYS A 28 17.92 12.20 4.12
N PRO A 29 18.46 11.13 3.52
CA PRO A 29 18.51 9.80 4.16
C PRO A 29 19.16 9.85 5.56
N VAL A 30 18.77 8.94 6.47
CA VAL A 30 19.44 8.82 7.77
C VAL A 30 20.83 8.26 7.48
N SER A 31 21.90 9.01 7.77
CA SER A 31 23.24 8.43 7.78
C SER A 31 23.26 7.30 8.81
N PRO A 32 23.83 6.12 8.50
CA PRO A 32 24.07 5.11 9.51
C PRO A 32 24.80 5.76 10.68
N ALA A 33 24.26 5.66 11.89
CA ALA A 33 25.03 6.00 13.07
C ALA A 33 26.27 5.09 13.07
N ALA A 34 27.45 5.65 13.38
CA ALA A 34 28.64 4.84 13.58
C ALA A 34 28.31 3.71 14.57
N PRO A 35 28.75 2.46 14.34
CA PRO A 35 28.42 1.36 15.22
C PRO A 35 28.98 1.66 16.62
N VAL A 36 28.10 2.05 17.53
CA VAL A 36 28.43 2.17 18.95
C VAL A 36 28.53 0.73 19.46
N MET A 37 29.75 0.28 19.75
CA MET A 37 29.95 -0.98 20.47
C MET A 37 29.38 -0.83 21.87
N VAL A 38 28.14 -1.26 22.05
CA VAL A 38 27.51 -1.38 23.36
C VAL A 38 27.94 -2.73 23.96
N PRO A 39 28.54 -2.77 25.16
CA PRO A 39 28.85 -4.01 25.84
C PRO A 39 27.60 -4.90 25.95
N ILE A 40 27.74 -6.18 25.62
CA ILE A 40 26.65 -7.16 25.76
C ILE A 40 26.54 -7.49 27.24
N THR A 41 25.67 -6.77 27.96
CA THR A 41 25.16 -7.24 29.25
C THR A 41 24.11 -8.33 29.01
N PRO A 42 24.16 -9.46 29.73
CA PRO A 42 23.11 -10.47 29.66
C PRO A 42 21.75 -9.82 29.93
N PRO A 43 20.71 -10.09 29.12
CA PRO A 43 19.40 -9.51 29.36
C PRO A 43 18.88 -10.04 30.69
N GLU A 44 18.63 -9.14 31.62
CA GLU A 44 17.83 -9.44 32.80
C GLU A 44 16.45 -9.90 32.32
N ILE A 45 16.06 -11.13 32.67
CA ILE A 45 14.77 -11.71 32.27
C ILE A 45 13.69 -11.06 33.13
N VAL A 46 13.33 -9.83 32.78
CA VAL A 46 12.16 -9.15 33.36
C VAL A 46 10.93 -9.81 32.77
N GLN A 47 10.25 -10.64 33.56
CA GLN A 47 8.91 -11.14 33.23
C GLN A 47 7.95 -9.96 33.20
N ARG A 48 7.79 -9.33 32.03
CA ARG A 48 6.82 -8.25 31.86
C ARG A 48 5.41 -8.85 31.82
N PRO A 49 4.50 -8.47 32.73
CA PRO A 49 3.14 -8.97 32.68
C PRO A 49 2.52 -8.59 31.33
N ARG A 50 1.84 -9.53 30.66
CA ARG A 50 1.02 -9.26 29.47
C ARG A 50 -0.17 -8.39 29.88
N ARG A 51 0.02 -7.08 29.96
CA ARG A 51 -1.06 -6.12 30.23
C ARG A 51 -1.80 -5.76 28.94
N ARG A 52 -3.13 -5.63 29.06
CA ARG A 52 -4.02 -5.24 27.94
C ARG A 52 -3.69 -3.82 27.49
N ILE A 53 -3.56 -3.64 26.17
CA ILE A 53 -3.45 -2.33 25.54
C ILE A 53 -4.75 -1.56 25.79
N ASN A 54 -4.68 -0.41 26.47
CA ASN A 54 -5.83 0.44 26.70
C ASN A 54 -5.89 1.56 25.64
N LEU A 55 -6.69 1.35 24.59
CA LEU A 55 -6.85 2.31 23.49
C LEU A 55 -7.21 3.73 23.97
N ARG A 56 -8.00 3.86 25.03
CA ARG A 56 -8.41 5.17 25.55
C ARG A 56 -7.24 5.97 26.11
N GLN A 57 -6.25 5.31 26.71
CA GLN A 57 -5.04 5.95 27.20
C GLN A 57 -4.12 6.37 26.05
N ILE A 58 -4.01 5.56 24.99
CA ILE A 58 -3.27 5.93 23.76
C ILE A 58 -3.82 7.22 23.16
N ILE A 59 -5.14 7.26 22.97
CA ILE A 59 -5.81 8.40 22.33
C ILE A 59 -5.63 9.66 23.17
N ARG A 60 -5.81 9.57 24.50
CA ARG A 60 -5.69 10.72 25.41
C ARG A 60 -4.25 11.20 25.62
N GLY A 61 -3.28 10.29 25.56
CA GLY A 61 -1.86 10.59 25.74
C GLY A 61 -1.12 10.93 24.44
N HIS A 62 -1.81 10.94 23.29
CA HIS A 62 -1.15 11.18 22.00
C HIS A 62 -0.65 12.64 21.91
N PRO A 63 0.61 12.90 21.50
CA PRO A 63 1.16 14.26 21.46
C PRO A 63 0.52 15.17 20.41
N ALA A 64 -0.15 14.58 19.40
CA ALA A 64 -0.84 15.32 18.33
C ALA A 64 -2.13 14.61 17.90
N PRO A 65 -3.20 14.61 18.71
CA PRO A 65 -4.39 13.75 18.49
C PRO A 65 -5.21 14.17 17.27
N ILE A 66 -5.31 15.47 16.98
CA ILE A 66 -6.00 15.99 15.78
C ILE A 66 -5.33 15.47 14.51
N LEU A 67 -4.00 15.44 14.50
CA LEU A 67 -3.24 14.96 13.35
C LEU A 67 -3.43 13.45 13.11
N ALA A 68 -3.42 12.67 14.19
CA ALA A 68 -3.72 11.25 14.15
C ALA A 68 -5.14 10.97 13.63
N LEU A 69 -6.13 11.79 14.01
CA LEU A 69 -7.50 11.70 13.51
C LEU A 69 -7.59 12.00 12.01
N ILE A 70 -6.89 13.04 11.53
CA ILE A 70 -6.87 13.37 10.10
C ILE A 70 -6.23 12.23 9.30
N GLU A 71 -5.08 11.71 9.75
CA GLU A 71 -4.41 10.59 9.09
C GLU A 71 -5.27 9.32 9.11
N MET A 72 -5.96 9.04 10.23
CA MET A 72 -6.92 7.92 10.30
C MET A 72 -8.04 8.10 9.27
N GLY A 73 -8.63 9.31 9.19
CA GLY A 73 -9.68 9.61 8.21
C GLY A 73 -9.19 9.40 6.77
N VAL A 74 -7.96 9.81 6.50
CA VAL A 74 -7.27 9.58 5.23
C VAL A 74 -7.11 8.09 4.92
N TRP A 75 -6.66 7.27 5.87
CA TRP A 75 -6.54 5.82 5.67
C TRP A 75 -7.91 5.17 5.44
N LEU A 76 -8.93 5.54 6.21
CA LEU A 76 -10.30 5.03 6.02
C LEU A 76 -10.90 5.43 4.67
N MET A 77 -10.55 6.61 4.16
CA MET A 77 -10.98 7.06 2.83
C MET A 77 -10.46 6.14 1.71
N THR A 78 -9.28 5.53 1.87
CA THR A 78 -8.78 4.56 0.88
C THR A 78 -9.69 3.32 0.79
N VAL A 79 -10.36 2.91 1.88
CA VAL A 79 -11.37 1.84 1.82
C VAL A 79 -12.56 2.25 0.97
N VAL A 80 -12.97 3.52 1.03
CA VAL A 80 -14.06 4.05 0.18
C VAL A 80 -13.65 4.05 -1.30
N ILE A 81 -12.41 4.43 -1.60
CA ILE A 81 -11.83 4.34 -2.95
C ILE A 81 -11.81 2.89 -3.44
N MET A 82 -11.36 1.94 -2.61
CA MET A 82 -11.36 0.51 -2.91
C MET A 82 -12.78 0.01 -3.23
N ILE A 83 -13.78 0.37 -2.43
CA ILE A 83 -15.17 0.00 -2.68
C ILE A 83 -15.68 0.58 -4.01
N SER A 84 -15.28 1.81 -4.35
CA SER A 84 -15.60 2.40 -5.65
C SER A 84 -14.96 1.63 -6.81
N LEU A 85 -13.71 1.20 -6.65
CA LEU A 85 -13.00 0.37 -7.65
C LEU A 85 -13.68 -0.98 -7.82
N LEU A 86 -14.09 -1.65 -6.73
CA LEU A 86 -14.77 -2.94 -6.81
C LEU A 86 -16.14 -2.88 -7.48
N ARG A 87 -16.84 -1.73 -7.38
CA ARG A 87 -18.16 -1.55 -8.02
C ARG A 87 -18.06 -1.11 -9.47
N SER A 88 -17.09 -0.25 -9.79
CA SER A 88 -16.98 0.39 -11.09
C SER A 88 -15.50 0.55 -11.48
N PRO A 89 -14.78 -0.57 -11.70
CA PRO A 89 -13.33 -0.56 -11.85
C PRO A 89 -12.82 0.16 -13.10
N ARG A 90 -13.67 0.34 -14.11
CA ARG A 90 -13.33 1.03 -15.37
C ARG A 90 -14.20 2.24 -15.71
N GLU A 91 -15.41 2.31 -15.15
CA GLU A 91 -16.35 3.40 -15.43
C GLU A 91 -16.18 4.59 -14.48
N SER A 92 -15.61 4.36 -13.30
CA SER A 92 -15.38 5.45 -12.35
C SER A 92 -14.13 6.26 -12.72
N TRP A 93 -14.14 7.56 -12.41
CA TRP A 93 -12.96 8.41 -12.54
C TRP A 93 -11.75 7.86 -11.74
N ILE A 94 -12.02 7.19 -10.62
CA ILE A 94 -11.02 6.50 -9.80
C ILE A 94 -10.43 5.32 -10.57
N GLY A 95 -11.29 4.50 -11.19
CA GLY A 95 -10.87 3.38 -12.04
C GLY A 95 -9.97 3.84 -13.18
N PHE A 96 -10.35 4.95 -13.84
CA PHE A 96 -9.53 5.58 -14.87
C PHE A 96 -8.16 6.03 -14.34
N ILE A 97 -8.10 6.69 -13.18
CA ILE A 97 -6.81 7.11 -12.60
C ILE A 97 -5.93 5.91 -12.26
N VAL A 98 -6.48 4.87 -11.65
CA VAL A 98 -5.71 3.67 -11.33
C VAL A 98 -5.17 3.04 -12.60
N TRP A 99 -6.02 2.87 -13.62
CA TRP A 99 -5.60 2.38 -14.94
C TRP A 99 -4.50 3.25 -15.55
N ALA A 100 -4.62 4.58 -15.52
CA ALA A 100 -3.64 5.50 -16.07
C ALA A 100 -2.28 5.42 -15.34
N LEU A 101 -2.28 5.15 -14.02
CA LEU A 101 -1.06 4.94 -13.25
C LEU A 101 -0.40 3.60 -13.53
N THR A 102 -1.17 2.59 -13.94
CA THR A 102 -0.67 1.22 -14.10
C THR A 102 -0.28 0.89 -15.54
N ILE A 103 -0.88 1.56 -16.52
CA ILE A 103 -0.74 1.19 -17.93
C ILE A 103 0.69 1.39 -18.45
N LEU A 104 1.38 2.48 -18.09
CA LEU A 104 2.76 2.67 -18.53
C LEU A 104 3.71 1.60 -17.96
N PRO A 105 3.69 1.30 -16.64
CA PRO A 105 4.40 0.15 -16.09
C PRO A 105 4.04 -1.19 -16.77
N HIS A 106 2.79 -1.37 -17.19
CA HIS A 106 2.34 -2.56 -17.91
C HIS A 106 3.07 -2.69 -19.26
N GLU A 107 2.99 -1.67 -20.11
CA GLU A 107 3.63 -1.72 -21.43
C GLU A 107 5.16 -1.85 -21.32
N MET A 108 5.76 -1.14 -20.37
CA MET A 108 7.19 -1.27 -20.08
C MET A 108 7.56 -2.68 -19.63
N GLY A 109 6.66 -3.38 -18.95
CA GLY A 109 6.88 -4.73 -18.49
C GLY A 109 7.10 -5.72 -19.62
N HIS A 110 6.35 -5.61 -20.71
CA HIS A 110 6.57 -6.44 -21.91
C HIS A 110 7.98 -6.23 -22.49
N ILE A 111 8.42 -4.98 -22.59
CA ILE A 111 9.74 -4.60 -23.12
C ILE A 111 10.84 -5.14 -22.20
N ILE A 112 10.75 -4.88 -20.89
CA ILE A 112 11.73 -5.33 -19.91
C ILE A 112 11.82 -6.86 -19.90
N CYS A 113 10.69 -7.55 -20.07
CA CYS A 113 10.63 -9.00 -20.02
C CYS A 113 10.93 -9.70 -21.36
N THR A 114 11.14 -8.95 -22.45
CA THR A 114 11.45 -9.51 -23.79
C THR A 114 12.64 -10.48 -23.79
N PRO A 115 13.78 -10.20 -23.12
CA PRO A 115 14.94 -11.10 -23.14
C PRO A 115 14.73 -12.45 -22.46
N PHE A 116 13.64 -12.61 -21.69
CA PHE A 116 13.38 -13.80 -20.87
C PHE A 116 12.39 -14.77 -21.53
N GLY A 117 12.07 -14.56 -22.81
CA GLY A 117 11.20 -15.42 -23.62
C GLY A 117 9.72 -15.08 -23.53
N TRP A 118 8.95 -15.72 -24.41
CA TRP A 118 7.54 -15.39 -24.67
C TRP A 118 6.66 -15.38 -23.42
N GLY A 119 6.81 -16.36 -22.53
CA GLY A 119 5.96 -16.47 -21.35
C GLY A 119 6.13 -15.28 -20.39
N LEU A 120 7.38 -14.91 -20.09
CA LEU A 120 7.63 -13.77 -19.23
C LEU A 120 7.38 -12.44 -19.95
N MET A 121 7.61 -12.37 -21.26
CA MET A 121 7.22 -11.20 -22.05
C MET A 121 5.72 -10.94 -21.95
N MET A 122 4.87 -11.95 -22.13
CA MET A 122 3.40 -11.82 -22.02
C MET A 122 2.95 -11.51 -20.58
N ALA A 123 3.52 -12.21 -19.58
CA ALA A 123 3.19 -11.93 -18.17
C ALA A 123 3.79 -10.60 -17.68
N GLY A 124 4.80 -10.08 -18.38
CA GLY A 124 5.66 -8.98 -17.99
C GLY A 124 4.88 -7.71 -17.67
N GLY A 125 3.87 -7.38 -18.48
CA GLY A 125 3.07 -6.20 -18.21
C GLY A 125 2.30 -6.29 -16.90
N SER A 126 1.63 -7.40 -16.66
CA SER A 126 0.93 -7.65 -15.39
C SER A 126 1.88 -7.68 -14.19
N ILE A 127 3.08 -8.25 -14.36
CA ILE A 127 4.12 -8.28 -13.32
C ILE A 127 4.59 -6.86 -12.98
N TRP A 128 5.01 -6.08 -13.97
CA TRP A 128 5.59 -4.74 -13.75
C TRP A 128 4.55 -3.71 -13.29
N GLN A 129 3.30 -3.85 -13.73
CA GLN A 129 2.16 -3.08 -13.24
C GLN A 129 2.02 -3.13 -11.71
N VAL A 130 2.33 -4.26 -11.07
CA VAL A 130 2.27 -4.40 -9.61
C VAL A 130 3.64 -4.18 -8.96
N LEU A 131 4.70 -4.74 -9.57
CA LEU A 131 6.04 -4.77 -9.01
C LEU A 131 6.60 -3.37 -8.76
N ILE A 132 6.32 -2.39 -9.62
CA ILE A 132 6.84 -1.02 -9.44
C ILE A 132 6.39 -0.41 -8.10
N PHE A 133 5.13 -0.65 -7.70
CA PHE A 133 4.60 -0.16 -6.44
C PHE A 133 5.16 -0.96 -5.26
N VAL A 134 5.35 -2.27 -5.41
CA VAL A 134 6.00 -3.11 -4.39
C VAL A 134 7.44 -2.65 -4.14
N LEU A 135 8.21 -2.42 -5.20
CA LEU A 135 9.58 -1.92 -5.10
C LEU A 135 9.63 -0.55 -4.43
N ALA A 136 8.71 0.35 -4.80
CA ALA A 136 8.60 1.66 -4.15
C ALA A 136 8.24 1.52 -2.66
N ALA A 137 7.32 0.62 -2.30
CA ALA A 137 6.94 0.35 -0.92
C ALA A 137 8.13 -0.17 -0.09
N VAL A 138 8.86 -1.14 -0.64
CA VAL A 138 10.07 -1.73 -0.04
C VAL A 138 11.16 -0.66 0.09
N PHE A 139 11.46 0.10 -0.95
CA PHE A 139 12.46 1.15 -0.91
C PHE A 139 12.13 2.24 0.12
N SER A 140 10.89 2.72 0.14
CA SER A 140 10.43 3.70 1.11
C SER A 140 10.55 3.20 2.54
N PHE A 141 10.26 1.93 2.80
CA PHE A 141 10.46 1.33 4.11
C PHE A 141 11.95 1.15 4.41
N TRP A 142 12.61 0.24 3.71
CA TRP A 142 13.95 -0.25 4.06
C TRP A 142 15.05 0.81 3.91
N VAL A 143 14.99 1.63 2.85
CA VAL A 143 16.04 2.60 2.55
C VAL A 143 15.71 3.96 3.13
N ARG A 144 14.47 4.43 2.93
CA ARG A 144 14.09 5.80 3.29
C ARG A 144 13.58 5.93 4.72
N ARG A 145 13.20 4.82 5.36
CA ARG A 145 12.62 4.75 6.70
C ARG A 145 11.30 5.53 6.80
N GLN A 146 10.46 5.38 5.77
CA GLN A 146 9.21 6.12 5.52
C GLN A 146 8.01 5.17 5.53
N ILE A 147 7.46 4.91 6.72
CA ILE A 147 6.37 3.95 6.89
C ILE A 147 5.09 4.41 6.19
N SER A 148 4.71 5.69 6.31
CA SER A 148 3.47 6.19 5.69
C SER A 148 3.55 6.17 4.16
N THR A 149 4.68 6.60 3.59
CA THR A 149 4.93 6.47 2.15
C THR A 149 4.93 5.00 1.69
N SER A 150 5.56 4.10 2.46
CA SER A 150 5.57 2.67 2.14
C SER A 150 4.16 2.08 2.11
N LEU A 151 3.34 2.38 3.12
CA LEU A 151 1.96 1.89 3.19
C LEU A 151 1.09 2.44 2.06
N LEU A 152 1.32 3.67 1.62
CA LEU A 152 0.63 4.20 0.44
C LEU A 152 0.97 3.39 -0.81
N PHE A 153 2.24 3.06 -1.02
CA PHE A 153 2.64 2.22 -2.15
C PHE A 153 2.08 0.80 -2.07
N TRP A 154 1.91 0.24 -0.87
CA TRP A 154 1.17 -1.02 -0.69
C TRP A 154 -0.31 -0.89 -1.04
N VAL A 155 -0.97 0.22 -0.71
CA VAL A 155 -2.34 0.50 -1.15
C VAL A 155 -2.41 0.59 -2.69
N LEU A 156 -1.46 1.30 -3.32
CA LEU A 156 -1.39 1.40 -4.79
C LEU A 156 -1.13 0.04 -5.46
N ALA A 157 -0.29 -0.82 -4.87
CA ALA A 157 -0.11 -2.19 -5.34
C ALA A 157 -1.42 -3.00 -5.26
N GLY A 158 -2.20 -2.82 -4.17
CA GLY A 158 -3.50 -3.46 -4.03
C GLY A 158 -4.53 -2.96 -5.05
N TYR A 159 -4.60 -1.66 -5.32
CA TYR A 159 -5.43 -1.12 -6.40
C TYR A 159 -4.99 -1.59 -7.78
N SER A 160 -3.68 -1.71 -7.99
CA SER A 160 -3.11 -2.25 -9.23
C SER A 160 -3.56 -3.70 -9.46
N LEU A 161 -3.59 -4.53 -8.41
CA LEU A 161 -4.14 -5.90 -8.48
C LEU A 161 -5.64 -5.92 -8.77
N ILE A 162 -6.44 -5.07 -8.10
CA ILE A 162 -7.89 -4.97 -8.38
C ILE A 162 -8.12 -4.55 -9.84
N ASN A 163 -7.38 -3.56 -10.34
CA ASN A 163 -7.48 -3.15 -11.73
C ASN A 163 -7.06 -4.25 -12.71
N LEU A 164 -5.95 -4.93 -12.41
CA LEU A 164 -5.45 -6.07 -13.19
C LEU A 164 -6.48 -7.20 -13.25
N SER A 165 -7.19 -7.49 -12.16
CA SER A 165 -8.19 -8.57 -12.12
C SER A 165 -9.24 -8.46 -13.23
N VAL A 166 -9.65 -7.24 -13.57
CA VAL A 166 -10.65 -7.00 -14.63
C VAL A 166 -10.06 -7.18 -16.03
N TYR A 167 -8.74 -7.16 -16.18
CA TYR A 167 -8.06 -7.53 -17.42
C TYR A 167 -7.92 -9.05 -17.53
N ILE A 168 -7.66 -9.74 -16.41
CA ILE A 168 -7.68 -11.21 -16.35
C ILE A 168 -9.07 -11.74 -16.69
N ASP A 169 -10.11 -11.15 -16.10
CA ASP A 169 -11.51 -11.55 -16.26
C ASP A 169 -12.00 -11.46 -17.72
N ASP A 170 -11.38 -10.57 -18.51
CA ASP A 170 -11.70 -10.37 -19.92
C ASP A 170 -10.94 -11.34 -20.85
N ALA A 171 -10.10 -12.24 -20.34
CA ALA A 171 -9.24 -13.08 -21.17
C ALA A 171 -10.00 -13.86 -22.25
N ARG A 172 -11.16 -14.45 -21.96
CA ARG A 172 -12.00 -15.10 -22.98
C ARG A 172 -12.78 -14.12 -23.83
N ALA A 173 -13.39 -13.12 -23.19
CA ALA A 173 -14.34 -12.21 -23.84
C ALA A 173 -13.66 -11.21 -24.78
N ARG A 174 -12.44 -10.77 -24.44
CA ARG A 174 -11.59 -9.82 -25.18
C ARG A 174 -12.38 -8.61 -25.64
N GLN A 175 -13.18 -8.06 -24.73
CA GLN A 175 -14.04 -6.91 -24.98
C GLN A 175 -13.32 -5.60 -24.67
N LEU A 176 -12.25 -5.65 -23.89
CA LEU A 176 -11.53 -4.44 -23.54
C LEU A 176 -10.74 -3.88 -24.71
N PRO A 177 -10.76 -2.55 -24.87
CA PRO A 177 -9.90 -1.91 -25.85
C PRO A 177 -8.45 -2.06 -25.39
N LEU A 178 -7.62 -2.62 -26.26
CA LEU A 178 -6.18 -2.68 -26.05
C LEU A 178 -5.54 -1.34 -26.42
N LEU A 179 -4.39 -1.07 -25.83
CA LEU A 179 -3.62 0.12 -26.15
C LEU A 179 -3.22 0.14 -27.63
N PHE A 180 -3.10 1.36 -28.17
CA PHE A 180 -2.72 1.61 -29.57
C PHE A 180 -3.64 0.97 -30.62
N GLY A 181 -4.85 0.53 -30.24
CA GLY A 181 -5.77 -0.14 -31.15
C GLY A 181 -5.30 -1.55 -31.57
N ALA A 182 -4.46 -2.19 -30.75
CA ALA A 182 -4.01 -3.55 -31.01
C ALA A 182 -5.18 -4.52 -31.18
N SER A 183 -5.00 -5.54 -32.03
CA SER A 183 -6.04 -6.55 -32.26
C SER A 183 -6.29 -7.37 -31.00
N LYS A 184 -7.49 -7.95 -30.87
CA LYS A 184 -7.87 -8.82 -29.74
C LYS A 184 -6.92 -10.01 -29.53
N ASP A 185 -6.18 -10.40 -30.55
CA ASP A 185 -5.21 -11.50 -30.48
C ASP A 185 -3.95 -11.13 -29.67
N HIS A 186 -3.75 -9.85 -29.36
CA HIS A 186 -2.68 -9.37 -28.49
C HIS A 186 -3.04 -9.40 -27.00
N HIS A 187 -4.23 -9.88 -26.61
CA HIS A 187 -4.62 -9.91 -25.20
C HIS A 187 -3.73 -10.88 -24.41
N ASP A 188 -3.01 -10.39 -23.40
CA ASP A 188 -1.96 -11.16 -22.73
C ASP A 188 -2.50 -12.39 -22.01
N TRP A 189 -3.56 -12.20 -21.21
CA TRP A 189 -4.15 -13.29 -20.43
C TRP A 189 -4.86 -14.33 -21.31
N TRP A 190 -5.43 -13.93 -22.46
CA TRP A 190 -5.92 -14.89 -23.46
C TRP A 190 -4.77 -15.77 -23.98
N ASN A 191 -3.66 -15.15 -24.36
CA ASN A 191 -2.48 -15.84 -24.87
C ASN A 191 -1.87 -16.77 -23.81
N LEU A 192 -1.63 -16.26 -22.60
CA LEU A 192 -1.02 -17.01 -21.50
C LEU A 192 -1.88 -18.21 -21.09
N LEU A 193 -3.16 -17.98 -20.80
CA LEU A 193 -4.05 -19.05 -20.36
C LEU A 193 -4.35 -20.03 -21.50
N GLY A 194 -4.48 -19.55 -22.74
CA GLY A 194 -4.67 -20.41 -23.91
C GLY A 194 -3.48 -21.35 -24.14
N LYS A 195 -2.24 -20.87 -24.00
CA LYS A 195 -1.04 -21.72 -24.12
C LYS A 195 -0.94 -22.76 -23.00
N LEU A 196 -1.44 -22.43 -21.81
CA LEU A 196 -1.42 -23.32 -20.65
C LEU A 196 -2.63 -24.26 -20.59
N ASP A 197 -3.58 -24.13 -21.53
CA ASP A 197 -4.86 -24.84 -21.50
C ASP A 197 -5.69 -24.55 -20.23
N LEU A 198 -5.63 -23.30 -19.75
CA LEU A 198 -6.28 -22.82 -18.52
C LEU A 198 -7.28 -21.69 -18.77
N LEU A 199 -7.73 -21.52 -20.02
CA LEU A 199 -8.54 -20.37 -20.42
C LEU A 199 -9.90 -20.29 -19.69
N GLU A 200 -10.44 -21.44 -19.27
CA GLU A 200 -11.67 -21.52 -18.48
C GLU A 200 -11.55 -20.97 -17.03
N TYR A 201 -10.32 -20.81 -16.53
CA TYR A 201 -10.04 -20.35 -15.17
C TYR A 201 -9.87 -18.82 -15.06
N ASP A 202 -10.09 -18.06 -16.13
CA ASP A 202 -9.95 -16.60 -16.16
C ASP A 202 -10.73 -15.89 -15.02
N HIS A 203 -12.01 -16.22 -14.82
CA HIS A 203 -12.84 -15.64 -13.75
C HIS A 203 -12.36 -16.03 -12.35
N LEU A 204 -11.86 -17.26 -12.18
CA LEU A 204 -11.31 -17.72 -10.90
C LEU A 204 -10.03 -16.95 -10.57
N LEU A 205 -9.12 -16.85 -11.54
CA LEU A 205 -7.86 -16.12 -11.39
C LEU A 205 -8.13 -14.63 -11.14
N ALA A 206 -9.07 -14.02 -11.87
CA ALA A 206 -9.52 -12.66 -11.63
C ALA A 206 -10.00 -12.47 -10.19
N SER A 207 -10.86 -13.38 -9.70
CA SER A 207 -11.38 -13.32 -8.32
C SER A 207 -10.28 -13.44 -7.28
N LEU A 208 -9.30 -14.35 -7.48
CA LEU A 208 -8.15 -14.52 -6.59
C LEU A 208 -7.25 -13.27 -6.57
N VAL A 209 -6.97 -12.69 -7.74
CA VAL A 209 -6.14 -11.48 -7.87
C VAL A 209 -6.85 -10.26 -7.27
N SER A 210 -8.16 -10.12 -7.49
CA SER A 210 -8.99 -9.08 -6.85
C SER A 210 -8.99 -9.24 -5.32
N GLY A 211 -9.21 -10.45 -4.83
CA GLY A 211 -9.17 -10.76 -3.40
C GLY A 211 -7.82 -10.46 -2.76
N ALA A 212 -6.71 -10.80 -3.43
CA ALA A 212 -5.36 -10.46 -2.98
C ALA A 212 -5.17 -8.94 -2.89
N GLY A 213 -5.65 -8.18 -3.88
CA GLY A 213 -5.64 -6.72 -3.86
C GLY A 213 -6.42 -6.14 -2.68
N VAL A 214 -7.62 -6.66 -2.40
CA VAL A 214 -8.45 -6.25 -1.25
C VAL A 214 -7.73 -6.51 0.08
N VAL A 215 -7.19 -7.72 0.26
CA VAL A 215 -6.45 -8.08 1.49
C VAL A 215 -5.26 -7.14 1.70
N LEU A 216 -4.53 -6.83 0.63
CA LEU A 216 -3.37 -5.95 0.69
C LEU A 216 -3.74 -4.51 1.10
N VAL A 217 -4.81 -3.95 0.51
CA VAL A 217 -5.33 -2.63 0.89
C VAL A 217 -5.79 -2.62 2.35
N ILE A 218 -6.59 -3.60 2.77
CA ILE A 218 -7.09 -3.68 4.16
C ILE A 218 -5.92 -3.78 5.14
N GLY A 219 -4.92 -4.61 4.85
CA GLY A 219 -3.72 -4.74 5.67
C GLY A 219 -2.94 -3.42 5.80
N ALA A 220 -2.73 -2.73 4.68
CA ALA A 220 -2.03 -1.45 4.66
C ALA A 220 -2.82 -0.35 5.41
N VAL A 221 -4.14 -0.31 5.27
CA VAL A 221 -5.02 0.62 6.00
C VAL A 221 -5.01 0.35 7.49
N ALA A 222 -5.15 -0.91 7.90
CA ALA A 222 -5.11 -1.28 9.31
C ALA A 222 -3.79 -0.85 9.96
N LEU A 223 -2.66 -1.11 9.29
CA LEU A 223 -1.35 -0.67 9.77
C LEU A 223 -1.19 0.86 9.72
N GLY A 224 -1.78 1.53 8.73
CA GLY A 224 -1.83 2.98 8.62
C GLY A 224 -2.56 3.62 9.80
N VAL A 225 -3.75 3.11 10.16
CA VAL A 225 -4.52 3.55 11.32
C VAL A 225 -3.74 3.30 12.62
N VAL A 226 -3.18 2.11 12.81
CA VAL A 226 -2.37 1.79 13.99
C VAL A 226 -1.19 2.75 14.12
N THR A 227 -0.44 2.96 13.03
CA THR A 227 0.74 3.83 13.05
C THR A 227 0.41 5.32 13.18
N ALA A 228 -0.80 5.76 12.83
CA ALA A 228 -1.27 7.12 13.09
C ALA A 228 -1.41 7.41 14.59
N TRP A 229 -1.80 6.40 15.38
CA TRP A 229 -2.03 6.53 16.82
C TRP A 229 -0.84 6.11 17.69
N VAL A 230 0.06 5.26 17.19
CA VAL A 230 1.18 4.74 17.97
C VAL A 230 2.47 5.52 17.72
N LEU A 231 2.66 6.07 16.52
CA LEU A 231 3.90 6.78 16.17
C LEU A 231 3.69 8.29 16.28
N PRO A 232 4.52 9.00 17.08
CA PRO A 232 4.42 10.46 17.19
C PRO A 232 4.56 11.11 15.82
N ARG A 233 3.58 11.94 15.48
CA ARG A 233 3.59 12.73 14.24
C ARG A 233 4.06 14.13 14.54
N THR A 234 5.05 14.60 13.78
CA THR A 234 5.52 15.99 13.89
C THR A 234 4.78 16.90 12.91
N ARG A 235 4.33 16.36 11.76
CA ARG A 235 3.47 16.99 10.74
C ARG A 235 2.69 15.92 9.97
N LEU A 236 1.68 16.34 9.20
CA LEU A 236 0.80 15.47 8.41
C LEU A 236 1.60 14.56 7.47
N GLY A 237 1.40 13.24 7.57
CA GLY A 237 2.12 12.22 6.81
C GLY A 237 3.60 12.10 7.14
N THR A 238 4.10 12.81 8.15
CA THR A 238 5.48 12.70 8.59
C THR A 238 5.59 11.99 9.92
N VAL A 239 6.10 10.77 9.85
CA VAL A 239 6.46 10.00 11.02
C VAL A 239 7.83 10.47 11.51
N VAL A 240 8.09 10.39 12.82
CA VAL A 240 9.46 10.34 13.29
C VAL A 240 10.14 9.16 12.60
N ARG A 241 11.23 9.41 11.88
CA ARG A 241 11.98 8.33 11.23
C ARG A 241 12.41 7.32 12.28
N TYR A 242 12.29 6.07 11.92
CA TYR A 242 12.77 5.01 12.77
C TYR A 242 14.24 4.74 12.50
N GLU A 243 15.03 4.67 13.57
CA GLU A 243 16.34 4.02 13.54
C GLU A 243 16.17 2.52 13.27
N GLU A 244 17.25 1.77 13.02
CA GLU A 244 17.22 0.32 12.77
C GLU A 244 16.40 -0.48 13.80
N LYS A 245 16.17 0.09 14.97
CA LYS A 245 15.42 -0.46 16.09
C LYS A 245 13.89 -0.21 16.00
N PHE A 246 13.29 0.02 14.82
CA PHE A 246 11.83 0.26 14.66
C PHE A 246 10.97 -0.65 15.53
N TRP A 247 11.16 -1.96 15.42
CA TRP A 247 10.40 -2.94 16.19
C TRP A 247 10.59 -2.78 17.69
N ARG A 248 11.80 -2.43 18.15
CA ARG A 248 12.04 -2.14 19.56
C ARG A 248 11.36 -0.86 20.00
N THR A 249 11.37 0.19 19.17
CA THR A 249 10.67 1.45 19.48
C THR A 249 9.16 1.26 19.49
N LEU A 250 8.62 0.49 18.53
CA LEU A 250 7.20 0.16 18.47
C LEU A 250 6.79 -0.67 19.68
N VAL A 251 7.52 -1.76 19.99
CA VAL A 251 7.27 -2.60 21.17
C VAL A 251 7.44 -1.78 22.45
N LYS A 252 8.47 -0.93 22.54
CA LYS A 252 8.69 -0.04 23.69
C LYS A 252 7.52 0.93 23.86
N ARG A 253 7.07 1.59 22.80
CA ARG A 253 5.91 2.48 22.82
C ARG A 253 4.64 1.75 23.24
N LEU A 254 4.37 0.59 22.64
CA LEU A 254 3.25 -0.26 23.02
C LEU A 254 3.34 -0.69 24.50
N SER A 255 4.56 -0.87 25.03
CA SER A 255 4.77 -1.17 26.45
C SER A 255 4.64 0.05 27.37
N GLU A 256 5.14 1.23 26.98
CA GLU A 256 4.97 2.50 27.69
C GLU A 256 3.48 2.87 27.78
N ILE A 257 2.74 2.62 26.71
CA ILE A 257 1.28 2.75 26.67
C ILE A 257 0.57 1.78 27.62
N ALA A 258 1.15 0.60 27.87
CA ALA A 258 0.59 -0.43 28.73
C ALA A 258 0.93 -0.22 30.22
N GLU A 259 1.82 0.71 30.55
CA GLU A 259 2.15 1.14 31.90
C GLU A 259 1.47 2.50 32.16
N PRO A 260 0.32 2.55 32.87
CA PRO A 260 -0.11 3.81 33.44
C PRO A 260 0.97 4.24 34.42
N GLY A 261 1.47 5.47 34.29
CA GLY A 261 2.32 6.05 35.32
C GLY A 261 1.67 5.87 36.68
N ASP A 262 2.41 5.29 37.62
CA ASP A 262 2.14 5.45 39.05
C ASP A 262 2.30 6.93 39.36
N ASN A 263 1.24 7.71 39.13
CA ASN A 263 1.11 9.04 39.69
C ASN A 263 0.66 8.87 41.14
N ILE A 264 1.64 8.78 42.04
CA ILE A 264 1.52 9.27 43.42
C ILE A 264 2.11 10.68 43.42
#